data_AF-A0AB74URJ2-F1
#
_entry.id   AF-A0AB74URJ2-F1
#
_cell.length_a   1.000
_cell.length_b   1.000
_cell.length_c   1.000
_cell.angle_alpha   90.00
_cell.angle_beta   90.00
_cell.angle_gamma   90.00
#
_symmetry.space_group_name_H-M   'P 1'
#
loop_
_entity.id
_entity.type
_entity.pdbx_description
1 polymer ?
#
loop_
_entity_poly.entity_id
_entity_poly.type
_entity_poly.pdbx_seq_one_letter_code
_entity_poly.pdbx_strand_id
1 'polypeptide(L)'
;MSLFAGVALVAFAAIWLTAALTLLACAVYAFKAVRQARPGINLRGRDTLWNPLNVLLSSKMLTDAGLHYRHKFLVSLAIFVACVGGTLLFATITGHLG
;
A
#
# COMPACT_ATOMS: atom_id res chain seq x y z
N MET A 1 -32.72 -13.71 -9.30
CA MET A 1 -31.83 -13.87 -8.13
C MET A 1 -30.39 -14.23 -8.53
N SER A 2 -30.15 -14.97 -9.62
CA SER A 2 -28.82 -15.35 -10.12
C SER A 2 -27.96 -14.19 -10.66
N LEU A 3 -28.57 -13.19 -11.31
CA LEU A 3 -27.82 -12.03 -11.85
C LEU A 3 -27.19 -11.16 -10.76
N PHE A 4 -27.92 -10.83 -9.70
CA PHE A 4 -27.40 -10.01 -8.59
C PHE A 4 -26.28 -10.72 -7.83
N ALA A 5 -26.39 -12.04 -7.62
CA ALA A 5 -25.33 -12.84 -7.02
C ALA A 5 -24.07 -12.90 -7.90
N GLY A 6 -24.25 -13.03 -9.22
CA GLY A 6 -23.13 -13.00 -10.18
C GLY A 6 -22.40 -11.64 -10.18
N VAL A 7 -23.13 -10.53 -10.18
CA VAL A 7 -22.55 -9.18 -10.12
C VAL A 7 -21.81 -8.96 -8.81
N ALA A 8 -22.37 -9.39 -7.67
CA ALA A 8 -21.72 -9.27 -6.37
C ALA A 8 -20.39 -10.05 -6.32
N LEU A 9 -20.35 -11.27 -6.88
CA LEU A 9 -19.14 -12.10 -6.90
C LEU A 9 -18.05 -11.49 -7.78
N VAL A 10 -18.42 -10.97 -8.96
CA VAL A 10 -17.48 -10.27 -9.85
C VAL A 10 -16.94 -9.01 -9.20
N ALA A 11 -17.79 -8.21 -8.55
CA ALA A 11 -17.36 -7.01 -7.83
C ALA A 11 -16.41 -7.35 -6.67
N PHE A 12 -16.73 -8.39 -5.90
CA PHE A 12 -15.86 -8.87 -4.83
C PHE A 12 -14.49 -9.33 -5.37
N ALA A 13 -14.48 -10.16 -6.41
CA ALA A 13 -13.24 -10.61 -7.05
C ALA A 13 -12.40 -9.43 -7.58
N ALA A 14 -13.04 -8.44 -8.20
CA ALA A 14 -12.37 -7.24 -8.70
C ALA A 14 -11.74 -6.39 -7.58
N ILE A 15 -12.43 -6.25 -6.43
CA ILE A 15 -11.90 -5.54 -5.26
C ILE A 15 -10.66 -6.25 -4.72
N TRP A 16 -10.71 -7.58 -4.55
CA TRP A 16 -9.57 -8.36 -4.05
C TRP A 16 -8.40 -8.38 -5.04
N LEU A 17 -8.67 -8.46 -6.33
CA LEU A 17 -7.64 -8.34 -7.37
C LEU A 17 -6.97 -6.96 -7.31
N THR A 18 -7.76 -5.89 -7.14
CA THR A 18 -7.24 -4.52 -6.99
C THR A 18 -6.41 -4.38 -5.72
N ALA A 19 -6.82 -4.99 -4.61
CA ALA A 19 -6.04 -5.04 -3.38
C ALA A 19 -4.70 -5.76 -3.60
N ALA A 20 -4.68 -6.90 -4.29
CA ALA A 20 -3.44 -7.61 -4.60
C ALA A 20 -2.50 -6.79 -5.48
N LEU A 21 -3.04 -6.14 -6.53
CA LEU A 21 -2.25 -5.27 -7.42
C LEU A 21 -1.69 -4.05 -6.69
N THR A 22 -2.47 -3.42 -5.83
CA THR A 22 -2.01 -2.25 -5.05
C THR A 22 -0.99 -2.63 -3.99
N LEU A 23 -1.08 -3.83 -3.40
CA LEU A 23 -0.06 -4.37 -2.51
C LEU A 23 1.27 -4.60 -3.25
N LEU A 24 1.24 -5.18 -4.45
CA LEU A 24 2.42 -5.32 -5.31
C LEU A 24 3.01 -3.96 -5.68
N ALA A 25 2.16 -3.00 -6.06
CA ALA A 25 2.58 -1.64 -6.35
C ALA A 25 3.25 -0.97 -5.13
N CYS A 26 2.72 -1.19 -3.92
CA CYS A 26 3.34 -0.73 -2.68
C CYS A 26 4.77 -1.27 -2.54
N ALA A 27 4.96 -2.58 -2.69
CA ALA A 27 6.30 -3.18 -2.59
C ALA A 27 7.28 -2.59 -3.63
N VAL A 28 6.84 -2.44 -4.88
CA VAL A 28 7.66 -1.87 -5.97
C VAL A 28 8.02 -0.40 -5.70
N TYR A 29 7.05 0.43 -5.31
CA TYR A 29 7.27 1.84 -5.04
C TYR A 29 8.08 2.08 -3.78
N ALA A 30 7.88 1.28 -2.73
CA ALA A 30 8.71 1.29 -1.53
C ALA A 30 10.17 0.99 -1.88
N PHE A 31 10.41 -0.07 -2.66
CA PHE A 31 11.76 -0.44 -3.09
C PHE A 31 12.41 0.66 -3.96
N LYS A 32 11.67 1.22 -4.93
CA LYS A 32 12.15 2.33 -5.77
C LYS A 32 12.46 3.58 -4.95
N ALA A 33 11.63 3.91 -3.96
CA ALA A 33 11.86 5.05 -3.07
C ALA A 33 13.10 4.84 -2.19
N VAL A 34 13.30 3.64 -1.61
CA VAL A 34 14.50 3.30 -0.82
C VAL A 34 15.77 3.42 -1.66
N ARG A 35 15.74 2.98 -2.92
CA ARG A 35 16.88 3.15 -3.85
C ARG A 35 17.16 4.61 -4.23
N GLN A 36 16.22 5.50 -4.01
CA GLN A 36 16.32 6.95 -4.28
C GLN A 36 16.55 7.75 -2.98
N ALA A 37 17.14 7.12 -1.96
CA ALA A 37 17.62 7.84 -0.78
C ALA A 37 18.72 8.83 -1.16
N ARG A 38 18.80 9.95 -0.43
CA ARG A 38 19.84 10.97 -0.66
C ARG A 38 21.24 10.38 -0.47
N PRO A 39 22.23 10.81 -1.27
CA PRO A 39 23.62 10.44 -1.05
C PRO A 39 24.06 10.89 0.35
N GLY A 40 24.63 9.97 1.13
CA GLY A 40 25.03 10.18 2.53
C GLY A 40 24.09 9.56 3.57
N ILE A 41 22.88 9.11 3.19
CA ILE A 41 22.01 8.37 4.10
C ILE A 41 22.46 6.91 4.20
N ASN A 42 22.77 6.45 5.40
CA ASN A 42 23.08 5.04 5.63
C ASN A 42 21.78 4.24 5.87
N LEU A 43 21.36 3.48 4.85
CA LEU A 43 20.10 2.71 4.87
C LEU A 43 20.02 1.64 5.97
N ARG A 44 21.17 1.17 6.45
CA ARG A 44 21.29 0.22 7.56
C ARG A 44 21.97 0.86 8.77
N GLY A 45 21.97 2.18 8.85
CA GLY A 45 22.58 2.93 9.95
C GLY A 45 21.57 3.32 11.02
N ARG A 46 22.05 4.09 11.99
CA ARG A 46 21.22 4.66 13.05
C ARG A 46 20.15 5.61 12.51
N ASP A 47 20.45 6.30 11.41
CA ASP A 47 19.55 7.28 10.78
C ASP A 47 18.22 6.67 10.35
N THR A 48 18.23 5.40 9.93
CA THR A 48 17.03 4.65 9.52
C THR A 48 16.55 3.69 10.60
N LEU A 49 17.08 3.78 11.83
CA LEU A 49 16.83 2.82 12.92
C LEU A 49 17.05 1.37 12.48
N TRP A 50 18.09 1.11 11.69
CA TRP A 50 18.41 -0.21 11.14
C TRP A 50 17.33 -0.83 10.24
N ASN A 51 16.33 -0.06 9.81
CA ASN A 51 15.29 -0.49 8.88
C ASN A 51 15.24 0.44 7.66
N PRO A 52 15.60 -0.04 6.45
CA PRO A 52 15.64 0.79 5.25
C PRO A 52 14.26 1.37 4.87
N LEU A 53 13.15 0.75 5.30
CA LEU A 53 11.80 1.27 5.05
C LEU A 53 11.50 2.56 5.84
N ASN A 54 12.22 2.84 6.93
CA ASN A 54 12.02 4.08 7.70
C ASN A 54 12.41 5.33 6.91
N VAL A 55 13.18 5.19 5.83
CA VAL A 55 13.40 6.28 4.87
C VAL A 55 12.08 6.79 4.28
N LEU A 56 11.07 5.93 4.16
CA LEU A 56 9.73 6.32 3.69
C LEU A 56 8.97 7.19 4.69
N LEU A 57 9.39 7.23 5.96
CA LEU A 57 8.76 8.06 7.00
C LEU A 57 9.29 9.49 6.95
N SER A 58 10.56 9.68 6.59
CA SER A 58 11.22 10.99 6.57
C SER A 58 11.38 11.55 5.17
N SER A 59 10.77 12.71 4.89
CA SER A 59 10.94 13.39 3.59
C SER A 59 12.36 13.91 3.38
N LYS A 60 13.10 14.18 4.47
CA LYS A 60 14.47 14.72 4.42
C LYS A 60 15.49 13.69 3.92
N MET A 61 15.18 12.40 3.99
CA MET A 61 16.08 11.30 3.60
C MET A 61 15.97 10.91 2.12
N LEU A 62 14.94 11.41 1.42
CA LEU A 62 14.66 11.08 0.02
C LEU A 62 15.07 12.22 -0.92
N THR A 63 15.47 11.85 -2.14
CA THR A 63 15.58 12.81 -3.25
C THR A 63 14.18 13.20 -3.73
N ASP A 64 14.06 14.22 -4.59
CA ASP A 64 12.76 14.62 -5.14
C ASP A 64 12.10 13.50 -5.95
N ALA A 65 12.91 12.70 -6.67
CA ALA A 65 12.44 11.49 -7.33
C ALA A 65 11.97 10.42 -6.32
N GLY A 66 12.67 10.26 -5.20
CA GLY A 66 12.29 9.39 -4.10
C GLY A 66 10.97 9.80 -3.43
N LEU A 67 10.73 11.11 -3.29
CA LEU A 67 9.47 11.66 -2.77
C LEU A 67 8.29 11.36 -3.71
N HIS A 68 8.48 11.42 -5.03
CA HIS A 68 7.46 11.03 -5.99
C HIS A 68 7.06 9.55 -5.85
N TYR A 69 8.04 8.65 -5.70
CA TYR A 69 7.76 7.23 -5.46
C TYR A 69 7.12 6.97 -4.10
N ARG A 70 7.54 7.71 -3.05
CA ARG A 70 6.88 7.66 -1.74
C ARG A 70 5.42 8.09 -1.84
N HIS A 71 5.11 9.15 -2.59
CA HIS A 71 3.73 9.58 -2.79
C HIS A 71 2.90 8.48 -3.46
N LYS A 72 3.41 7.89 -4.55
CA LYS A 72 2.75 6.74 -5.21
C LYS A 72 2.56 5.55 -4.28
N PHE A 73 3.56 5.23 -3.46
CA PHE A 73 3.46 4.22 -2.41
C PHE A 73 2.31 4.52 -1.43
N LEU A 74 2.23 5.75 -0.90
CA LEU A 74 1.18 6.15 0.04
C LEU A 74 -0.21 6.10 -0.60
N VAL A 75 -0.34 6.52 -1.86
CA VAL A 75 -1.60 6.43 -2.61
C VAL A 75 -2.00 4.96 -2.81
N SER A 76 -1.08 4.10 -3.25
CA SER A 76 -1.35 2.66 -3.38
C SER A 76 -1.72 2.02 -2.05
N LEU A 77 -1.05 2.42 -0.95
CA LEU A 77 -1.35 1.92 0.39
C LEU A 77 -2.74 2.36 0.85
N ALA A 78 -3.12 3.61 0.59
CA ALA A 78 -4.45 4.11 0.91
C ALA A 78 -5.54 3.35 0.14
N ILE A 79 -5.33 3.06 -1.16
CA ILE A 79 -6.26 2.26 -1.95
C ILE A 79 -6.35 0.82 -1.40
N PHE A 80 -5.22 0.21 -1.08
CA PHE A 80 -5.20 -1.12 -0.46
C PHE A 80 -6.01 -1.15 0.84
N VAL A 81 -5.78 -0.20 1.74
CA VAL A 81 -6.50 -0.08 3.00
C VAL A 81 -7.99 0.18 2.77
N ALA A 82 -8.37 0.97 1.77
CA ALA A 82 -9.77 1.19 1.43
C ALA A 82 -10.44 -0.10 0.90
N CYS A 83 -9.76 -0.87 0.05
CA CYS A 83 -10.28 -2.14 -0.46
C CYS A 83 -10.43 -3.18 0.65
N VAL A 84 -9.38 -3.42 1.45
CA VAL A 84 -9.40 -4.43 2.51
C VAL A 84 -10.20 -3.97 3.72
N GLY A 85 -9.96 -2.76 4.20
CA GLY A 85 -10.68 -2.18 5.33
C GLY A 85 -12.17 -2.01 5.03
N GLY A 86 -12.53 -1.56 3.83
CA GLY A 86 -13.92 -1.42 3.41
C GLY A 86 -14.65 -2.76 3.35
N THR A 87 -14.01 -3.80 2.81
CA THR A 87 -14.61 -5.15 2.74
C THR A 87 -14.75 -5.79 4.13
N LEU A 88 -13.75 -5.63 5.01
CA LEU A 88 -13.82 -6.12 6.39
C LEU A 88 -14.87 -5.38 7.23
N LEU A 89 -14.94 -4.05 7.12
CA LEU A 89 -15.98 -3.25 7.79
C LEU A 89 -17.38 -3.68 7.34
N PHE A 90 -17.57 -3.85 6.02
CA PHE A 90 -18.83 -4.32 5.48
C PHE A 90 -19.21 -5.71 6.04
N ALA A 91 -18.26 -6.66 6.06
CA ALA A 91 -18.48 -7.99 6.63
C ALA A 91 -18.77 -7.94 8.15
N THR A 92 -18.16 -7.01 8.88
CA THR A 92 -18.42 -6.80 10.31
C THR A 92 -19.83 -6.25 10.55
N ILE A 93 -20.22 -5.21 9.81
CA ILE A 93 -21.55 -4.58 9.92
C ILE A 93 -22.67 -5.56 9.53
N THR A 94 -22.41 -6.43 8.56
CA THR A 94 -23.39 -7.43 8.10
C THR A 94 -23.44 -8.69 8.98
N GLY A 95 -22.62 -8.78 10.04
CA GLY A 95 -22.64 -9.91 10.98
C GLY A 95 -22.00 -11.19 10.46
N HIS A 96 -21.27 -11.14 9.35
CA HIS A 96 -20.56 -12.29 8.77
C HIS A 96 -19.19 -12.58 9.42
N LEU A 97 -18.77 -11.73 10.37
CA LEU A 97 -17.49 -11.80 11.09
C LEU A 97 -17.64 -12.25 12.56
N GLY A 98 -18.72 -12.97 12.87
CA GLY A 98 -19.00 -13.56 14.20
C GLY A 98 -18.69 -15.05 14.27
#